data_AF-A0A3N4INM7-F1
#
_entry.id   AF-A0A3N4INM7-F1
#
_cell.length_a   1.000
_cell.length_b   1.000
_cell.length_c   1.000
_cell.angle_alpha   90.00
_cell.angle_beta   90.00
_cell.angle_gamma   90.00
#
_symmetry.space_group_name_H-M   'P 1'
#
loop_
_entity.id
_entity.type
_entity.pdbx_description
1 polymer ?
#
loop_
_entity_poly.entity_id
_entity_poly.type
_entity_poly.pdbx_seq_one_letter_code
_entity_poly.pdbx_strand_id
1 'polypeptide(L)'
;MPVTRSQDHGPGDHVNTESPEEKVPPNRPPYYYPDKPPGEPKLHGACYCKAVKFDIDRTEPLSSKFCHCRVCQKLHGAPYQWASIIPKDSLHFTEGHDNLQFYRTTENERAYCPPHKVLCKKCGSPIMDEGRNMLLLFPSLINFENNEQIKTWRTSGDACHIFYAQRVVDIHDGLDKWSKHKGESDKMDESEPTPHGRE
;
A
#
# COMPACT_ATOMS: atom_id res chain seq x y z
N MET A 1 -10.01 67.88 -12.07
CA MET A 1 -10.93 66.83 -12.57
C MET A 1 -10.33 65.46 -12.19
N PRO A 2 -11.12 64.47 -11.80
CA PRO A 2 -11.11 63.95 -10.43
C PRO A 2 -10.45 62.57 -10.20
N VAL A 3 -10.25 62.37 -8.90
CA VAL A 3 -10.04 61.21 -8.00
C VAL A 3 -10.49 59.79 -8.43
N THR A 4 -9.79 58.81 -7.81
CA THR A 4 -10.16 57.41 -7.48
C THR A 4 -9.82 56.35 -8.55
N ARG A 5 -9.36 55.13 -8.20
CA ARG A 5 -9.68 54.33 -7.02
C ARG A 5 -8.57 53.28 -6.76
N SER A 6 -8.06 53.22 -5.54
CA SER A 6 -7.37 52.07 -4.97
C SER A 6 -8.32 50.88 -4.97
N GLN A 7 -7.89 49.75 -5.55
CA GLN A 7 -8.59 48.48 -5.38
C GLN A 7 -8.00 47.77 -4.17
N ASP A 8 -8.70 47.91 -3.05
CA ASP A 8 -8.59 47.05 -1.88
C ASP A 8 -8.75 45.59 -2.32
N HIS A 9 -7.69 44.80 -2.15
CA HIS A 9 -7.79 43.35 -2.15
C HIS A 9 -8.30 42.95 -0.76
N GLY A 10 -9.62 42.78 -0.64
CA GLY A 10 -10.24 42.17 0.53
C GLY A 10 -9.65 40.77 0.79
N PRO A 11 -9.70 40.29 2.05
CA PRO A 11 -9.21 38.97 2.37
C PRO A 11 -10.07 37.97 1.58
N GLY A 12 -9.44 37.27 0.65
CA GLY A 12 -10.10 36.23 -0.12
C GLY A 12 -10.72 35.23 0.84
N ASP A 13 -12.03 35.04 0.71
CA ASP A 13 -12.75 33.98 1.37
C ASP A 13 -11.99 32.68 1.12
N HIS A 14 -11.41 32.13 2.19
CA HIS A 14 -10.94 30.76 2.18
C HIS A 14 -12.18 29.90 1.93
N VAL A 15 -12.44 29.60 0.66
CA VAL A 15 -13.36 28.54 0.30
C VAL A 15 -12.77 27.29 0.90
N ASN A 16 -13.32 26.91 2.05
CA ASN A 16 -13.06 25.65 2.69
C ASN A 16 -13.65 24.60 1.74
N THR A 17 -12.85 24.16 0.78
CA THR A 17 -13.20 23.02 -0.09
C THR A 17 -13.07 21.79 0.78
N GLU A 18 -14.10 21.53 1.60
CA GLU A 18 -14.27 20.23 2.23
C GLU A 18 -14.24 19.20 1.11
N SER A 19 -13.16 18.42 1.05
CA SER A 19 -13.03 17.31 0.11
C SER A 19 -14.24 16.39 0.34
N PRO A 20 -14.93 15.93 -0.71
CA PRO A 20 -16.08 15.04 -0.56
C PRO A 20 -15.68 13.87 0.36
N GLU A 21 -16.41 13.72 1.46
CA GLU A 21 -15.95 12.98 2.62
C GLU A 21 -15.39 11.60 2.24
N GLU A 22 -14.14 11.38 2.62
CA GLU A 22 -13.33 10.17 2.49
C GLU A 22 -13.91 9.04 3.37
N LYS A 23 -15.17 8.67 3.13
CA LYS A 23 -15.87 7.68 3.94
C LYS A 23 -15.46 6.28 3.51
N VAL A 24 -15.00 5.50 4.47
CA VAL A 24 -14.85 4.06 4.33
C VAL A 24 -16.21 3.51 3.87
N PRO A 25 -16.26 2.74 2.78
CA PRO A 25 -17.52 2.18 2.31
C PRO A 25 -18.08 1.21 3.37
N PRO A 26 -19.34 1.37 3.78
CA PRO A 26 -19.97 0.40 4.66
C PRO A 26 -20.16 -0.94 3.94
N ASN A 27 -20.18 -2.03 4.70
CA ASN A 27 -20.68 -3.35 4.26
C ASN A 27 -19.93 -4.01 3.09
N ARG A 28 -18.60 -3.89 3.02
CA ARG A 28 -17.78 -4.80 2.20
C ARG A 28 -16.41 -5.12 2.82
N PRO A 29 -15.80 -6.27 2.47
CA PRO A 29 -14.43 -6.57 2.88
C PRO A 29 -13.43 -5.61 2.21
N PRO A 30 -12.32 -5.28 2.89
CA PRO A 30 -11.90 -5.75 4.22
C PRO A 30 -12.42 -4.89 5.39
N TYR A 31 -13.32 -3.91 5.14
CA TYR A 31 -13.71 -2.89 6.13
C TYR A 31 -14.81 -3.33 7.09
N TYR A 32 -15.91 -3.86 6.56
CA TYR A 32 -17.03 -4.34 7.37
C TYR A 32 -17.82 -5.38 6.57
N TYR A 33 -18.03 -6.56 7.13
CA TYR A 33 -18.72 -7.64 6.42
C TYR A 33 -19.68 -8.38 7.35
N PRO A 34 -20.98 -7.99 7.38
CA PRO A 34 -21.93 -8.56 8.33
C PRO A 34 -22.32 -10.00 8.02
N ASP A 35 -22.24 -10.42 6.74
CA ASP A 35 -22.82 -11.69 6.28
C ASP A 35 -21.86 -12.89 6.33
N LYS A 36 -20.56 -12.67 6.57
CA LYS A 36 -19.59 -13.75 6.86
C LYS A 36 -18.73 -13.30 8.04
N PRO A 37 -18.84 -13.98 9.20
CA PRO A 37 -17.96 -13.68 10.31
C PRO A 37 -16.50 -13.89 9.87
N PRO A 38 -15.55 -13.11 10.40
CA PRO A 38 -14.14 -13.35 10.19
C PRO A 38 -13.80 -14.82 10.41
N GLY A 39 -12.91 -15.38 9.58
CA GLY A 39 -12.26 -16.64 9.94
C GLY A 39 -11.50 -16.49 11.26
N GLU A 40 -11.11 -17.61 11.86
CA GLU A 40 -10.29 -17.58 13.08
C GLU A 40 -8.98 -16.81 12.81
N PRO A 41 -8.70 -15.71 13.54
CA PRO A 41 -7.48 -14.93 13.34
C PRO A 41 -6.23 -15.81 13.50
N LYS A 42 -5.35 -15.79 12.49
CA LYS A 42 -4.06 -16.50 12.50
C LYS A 42 -2.87 -15.56 12.64
N LEU A 43 -3.05 -14.31 12.21
CA LEU A 43 -2.06 -13.25 12.35
C LEU A 43 -2.77 -11.95 12.72
N HIS A 44 -2.04 -11.08 13.41
CA HIS A 44 -2.49 -9.75 13.79
C HIS A 44 -1.54 -8.70 13.24
N GLY A 45 -2.05 -7.51 13.00
CA GLY A 45 -1.23 -6.36 12.63
C GLY A 45 -1.82 -5.05 13.10
N ALA A 46 -0.98 -4.03 13.06
CA ALA A 46 -1.39 -2.67 13.41
C ALA A 46 -0.52 -1.66 12.67
N CYS A 47 -1.07 -0.47 12.41
CA CYS A 47 -0.22 0.65 12.01
C CYS A 47 0.75 1.02 13.15
N TYR A 48 1.80 1.80 12.85
CA TYR A 48 2.83 2.16 13.84
C TYR A 48 2.25 2.78 15.12
N CYS A 49 1.29 3.70 15.00
CA CYS A 49 0.66 4.34 16.15
C CYS A 49 -0.48 3.53 16.79
N LYS A 50 -0.76 2.33 16.28
CA LYS A 50 -1.81 1.39 16.74
C LYS A 50 -3.24 1.92 16.67
N ALA A 51 -3.47 3.06 16.01
CA ALA A 51 -4.79 3.62 15.79
C ALA A 51 -5.62 2.87 14.74
N VAL A 52 -4.99 1.95 14.01
CA VAL A 52 -5.63 0.99 13.11
C VAL A 52 -5.07 -0.39 13.47
N LYS A 53 -5.95 -1.36 13.71
CA LYS A 53 -5.61 -2.76 13.98
C LYS A 53 -6.40 -3.67 13.06
N PHE A 54 -5.82 -4.81 12.72
CA PHE A 54 -6.43 -5.79 11.86
C PHE A 54 -5.99 -7.20 12.17
N ASP A 55 -6.84 -8.15 11.81
CA ASP A 55 -6.63 -9.58 11.87
C ASP A 55 -6.57 -10.16 10.46
N ILE A 56 -5.84 -11.26 10.32
CA ILE A 56 -5.72 -12.01 9.07
C ILE A 56 -6.02 -13.47 9.39
N ASP A 57 -6.96 -14.07 8.67
CA ASP A 57 -7.39 -15.47 8.87
C ASP A 57 -6.51 -16.50 8.13
N ARG A 58 -5.27 -16.10 7.80
CA ARG A 58 -4.31 -16.91 7.03
C ARG A 58 -2.92 -16.85 7.63
N THR A 59 -2.18 -17.94 7.51
CA THR A 59 -0.77 -18.05 7.88
C THR A 59 0.18 -17.71 6.73
N GLU A 60 -0.31 -17.68 5.49
CA GLU A 60 0.47 -17.45 4.27
C GLU A 60 -0.34 -16.65 3.24
N PRO A 61 0.30 -15.80 2.41
CA PRO A 61 -0.38 -15.11 1.32
C PRO A 61 -0.55 -16.02 0.09
N LEU A 62 -1.29 -15.56 -0.92
CA LEU A 62 -1.28 -16.23 -2.24
C LEU A 62 0.08 -16.06 -2.93
N SER A 63 0.71 -14.89 -2.75
CA SER A 63 2.03 -14.56 -3.28
C SER A 63 2.52 -13.23 -2.71
N SER A 64 3.82 -12.97 -2.78
CA SER A 64 4.42 -11.66 -2.47
C SER A 64 5.10 -11.04 -3.70
N LYS A 65 4.94 -9.73 -3.88
CA LYS A 65 5.60 -8.95 -4.92
C LYS A 65 6.46 -7.86 -4.27
N PHE A 66 7.72 -7.79 -4.69
CA PHE A 66 8.68 -6.78 -4.28
C PHE A 66 8.85 -5.78 -5.41
N CYS A 67 8.08 -4.68 -5.35
CA CYS A 67 8.01 -3.72 -6.44
C CYS A 67 9.06 -2.62 -6.31
N HIS A 68 9.89 -2.49 -7.35
CA HIS A 68 10.99 -1.52 -7.43
C HIS A 68 10.65 -0.29 -8.26
N CYS A 69 9.39 -0.09 -8.67
CA CYS A 69 9.06 1.08 -9.47
C CYS A 69 9.24 2.37 -8.67
N ARG A 70 9.54 3.48 -9.36
CA ARG A 70 9.79 4.78 -8.69
C ARG A 70 8.61 5.28 -7.86
N VAL A 71 7.38 4.95 -8.25
CA VAL A 71 6.18 5.31 -7.47
C VAL A 71 6.18 4.58 -6.13
N CYS A 72 6.40 3.26 -6.12
CA CYS A 72 6.49 2.46 -4.90
C CYS A 72 7.65 2.92 -3.99
N GLN A 73 8.82 3.20 -4.56
CA GLN A 73 9.97 3.70 -3.80
C GLN A 73 9.67 5.03 -3.09
N LYS A 74 9.08 6.00 -3.83
CA LYS A 74 8.73 7.32 -3.28
C LYS A 74 7.65 7.24 -2.21
N LEU A 75 6.58 6.48 -2.45
CA LEU A 75 5.44 6.39 -1.53
C LEU A 75 5.79 5.66 -0.23
N HIS A 76 6.69 4.68 -0.30
CA HIS A 76 7.10 3.92 0.88
C HIS A 76 8.36 4.48 1.56
N GLY A 77 9.08 5.41 0.92
CA GLY A 77 10.38 5.87 1.40
C GLY A 77 11.39 4.74 1.55
N ALA A 78 11.31 3.72 0.68
CA ALA A 78 12.05 2.47 0.80
C ALA A 78 12.62 2.03 -0.57
N PRO A 79 13.66 1.17 -0.60
CA PRO A 79 14.22 0.69 -1.86
C PRO A 79 13.23 -0.07 -2.75
N TYR A 80 12.21 -0.69 -2.14
CA TYR A 80 11.09 -1.35 -2.80
C TYR A 80 9.88 -1.45 -1.87
N GLN A 81 8.70 -1.68 -2.45
CA GLN A 81 7.48 -2.05 -1.72
C GLN A 81 7.39 -3.57 -1.59
N TRP A 82 7.24 -4.10 -0.37
CA TRP A 82 6.83 -5.50 -0.16
C TRP A 82 5.31 -5.56 -0.01
N ALA A 83 4.66 -6.22 -0.97
CA ALA A 83 3.21 -6.35 -1.00
C ALA A 83 2.78 -7.81 -1.18
N SER A 84 1.91 -8.28 -0.31
CA SER A 84 1.40 -9.65 -0.30
C SER A 84 -0.05 -9.71 -0.76
N ILE A 85 -0.30 -10.57 -1.73
CA ILE A 85 -1.62 -10.79 -2.29
C ILE A 85 -2.41 -11.69 -1.33
N ILE A 86 -3.53 -11.19 -0.83
CA ILE A 86 -4.51 -12.00 -0.09
C ILE A 86 -5.95 -11.71 -0.57
N PRO A 87 -6.89 -12.66 -0.40
CA PRO A 87 -8.31 -12.43 -0.61
C PRO A 87 -8.83 -11.28 0.27
N LYS A 88 -9.77 -10.49 -0.26
CA LYS A 88 -10.38 -9.36 0.48
C LYS A 88 -11.04 -9.77 1.78
N ASP A 89 -11.61 -10.97 1.81
CA ASP A 89 -12.29 -11.53 2.97
C ASP A 89 -11.34 -12.20 3.97
N SER A 90 -10.03 -12.20 3.73
CA SER A 90 -9.03 -12.68 4.69
C SER A 90 -8.45 -11.60 5.59
N LEU A 91 -8.72 -10.31 5.31
CA LEU A 91 -8.28 -9.18 6.13
C LEU A 91 -9.49 -8.57 6.82
N HIS A 92 -9.39 -8.40 8.14
CA HIS A 92 -10.45 -7.84 8.95
C HIS A 92 -9.88 -6.71 9.79
N PHE A 93 -10.26 -5.48 9.50
CA PHE A 93 -9.95 -4.42 10.44
C PHE A 93 -10.78 -4.62 11.72
N THR A 94 -10.11 -4.56 12.87
CA THR A 94 -10.70 -4.82 14.19
C THR A 94 -10.88 -3.55 15.00
N GLU A 95 -10.10 -2.50 14.69
CA GLU A 95 -10.19 -1.19 15.32
C GLU A 95 -9.74 -0.09 14.36
N GLY A 96 -10.40 1.07 14.42
CA GLY A 96 -9.87 2.31 13.85
C GLY A 96 -10.12 2.52 12.36
N HIS A 97 -11.23 2.02 11.81
CA HIS A 97 -11.54 2.18 10.38
C HIS A 97 -11.63 3.66 9.98
N ASP A 98 -12.10 4.51 10.89
CA ASP A 98 -12.19 5.96 10.66
C ASP A 98 -10.82 6.64 10.49
N ASN A 99 -9.75 6.00 10.98
CA ASN A 99 -8.36 6.44 10.81
C ASN A 99 -7.74 6.00 9.48
N LEU A 100 -8.50 5.35 8.58
CA LEU A 100 -8.04 5.00 7.24
C LEU A 100 -8.17 6.18 6.28
N GLN A 101 -7.17 6.36 5.43
CA GLN A 101 -7.16 7.28 4.30
C GLN A 101 -6.85 6.54 3.01
N PHE A 102 -7.44 7.05 1.92
CA PHE A 102 -7.39 6.50 0.58
C PHE A 102 -6.66 7.45 -0.37
N TYR A 103 -5.74 6.91 -1.16
CA TYR A 103 -4.95 7.70 -2.09
C TYR A 103 -4.90 7.09 -3.48
N ARG A 104 -5.29 7.87 -4.49
CA ARG A 104 -5.24 7.46 -5.90
C ARG A 104 -3.97 8.03 -6.52
N THR A 105 -3.06 7.14 -6.90
CA THR A 105 -1.79 7.54 -7.51
C THR A 105 -1.94 8.07 -8.93
N THR A 106 -3.01 7.68 -9.63
CA THR A 106 -3.29 8.07 -11.01
C THR A 106 -3.74 9.53 -11.12
N GLU A 107 -4.59 9.99 -10.22
CA GLU A 107 -5.12 11.37 -10.18
C GLU A 107 -4.44 12.23 -9.11
N ASN A 108 -3.51 11.65 -8.34
CA ASN A 108 -2.76 12.33 -7.29
C ASN A 108 -3.69 13.02 -6.25
N GLU A 109 -4.74 12.30 -5.85
CA GLU A 109 -5.81 12.83 -5.00
C GLU A 109 -6.18 11.84 -3.88
N ARG A 110 -6.78 12.39 -2.82
CA ARG A 110 -7.38 11.60 -1.74
C ARG A 110 -8.82 11.27 -2.11
N ALA A 111 -9.05 10.02 -2.46
CA ALA A 111 -10.38 9.55 -2.84
C ALA A 111 -10.47 8.03 -2.69
N TYR A 112 -11.66 7.57 -2.27
CA TYR A 112 -12.00 6.16 -2.32
C TYR A 112 -12.48 5.79 -3.74
N CYS A 113 -11.59 5.24 -4.58
CA CYS A 113 -11.95 4.63 -5.87
C CYS A 113 -10.92 3.55 -6.27
N PRO A 114 -11.19 2.25 -6.03
CA PRO A 114 -10.23 1.19 -6.33
C PRO A 114 -9.87 1.13 -7.83
N PRO A 115 -8.58 1.01 -8.19
CA PRO A 115 -7.45 0.78 -7.30
C PRO A 115 -6.97 2.04 -6.57
N HIS A 116 -6.75 1.92 -5.26
CA HIS A 116 -6.18 2.99 -4.43
C HIS A 116 -5.29 2.41 -3.33
N LYS A 117 -4.45 3.27 -2.75
CA LYS A 117 -3.65 2.95 -1.56
C LYS A 117 -4.45 3.23 -0.30
N VAL A 118 -4.17 2.47 0.76
CA VAL A 118 -4.78 2.63 2.08
C VAL A 118 -3.68 2.84 3.11
N LEU A 119 -3.82 3.88 3.91
CA LEU A 119 -2.82 4.29 4.90
C LEU A 119 -3.47 4.87 6.16
N CYS A 120 -2.72 4.89 7.26
CA CYS A 120 -3.20 5.47 8.52
C CYS A 120 -3.11 7.00 8.48
N LYS A 121 -4.23 7.70 8.68
CA LYS A 121 -4.32 9.17 8.78
C LYS A 121 -3.43 9.76 9.87
N LYS A 122 -3.20 9.01 10.96
CA LYS A 122 -2.49 9.51 12.15
C LYS A 122 -0.97 9.40 12.05
N CYS A 123 -0.45 8.27 11.55
CA CYS A 123 1.00 8.04 11.49
C CYS A 123 1.56 7.88 10.08
N GLY A 124 0.72 7.93 9.04
CA GLY A 124 1.14 7.77 7.66
C GLY A 124 1.57 6.35 7.27
N SER A 125 1.49 5.37 8.18
CA SER A 125 1.86 3.99 7.85
C SER A 125 1.04 3.49 6.66
N PRO A 126 1.68 3.06 5.56
CA PRO A 126 0.99 2.42 4.46
C PRO A 126 0.51 1.04 4.94
N ILE A 127 -0.74 0.68 4.66
CA ILE A 127 -1.37 -0.55 5.14
C ILE A 127 -1.54 -1.56 4.00
N MET A 128 -2.14 -1.15 2.89
CA MET A 128 -2.39 -2.02 1.73
C MET A 128 -2.69 -1.21 0.47
N ASP A 129 -2.64 -1.86 -0.70
CA ASP A 129 -3.36 -1.40 -1.89
C ASP A 129 -4.66 -2.20 -2.06
N GLU A 130 -5.78 -1.51 -2.22
CA GLU A 130 -7.06 -2.15 -2.52
C GLU A 130 -7.28 -2.17 -4.03
N GLY A 131 -7.26 -3.36 -4.63
CA GLY A 131 -7.66 -3.57 -6.02
C GLY A 131 -9.17 -3.81 -6.15
N ARG A 132 -9.64 -4.12 -7.38
CA ARG A 132 -11.07 -4.46 -7.59
C ARG A 132 -11.43 -5.80 -6.93
N ASN A 133 -10.63 -6.84 -7.19
CA ASN A 133 -10.92 -8.22 -6.78
C ASN A 133 -9.96 -8.79 -5.73
N MET A 134 -8.86 -8.08 -5.44
CA MET A 134 -7.79 -8.55 -4.55
C MET A 134 -7.25 -7.38 -3.74
N LEU A 135 -6.57 -7.68 -2.64
CA LEU A 135 -5.81 -6.70 -1.88
C LEU A 135 -4.33 -7.07 -1.82
N LEU A 136 -3.50 -6.05 -1.73
CA LEU A 136 -2.05 -6.14 -1.59
C LEU A 136 -1.68 -5.60 -0.20
N LEU A 137 -1.64 -6.49 0.79
CA LEU A 137 -1.30 -6.14 2.17
C LEU A 137 0.19 -5.81 2.28
N PHE A 138 0.57 -4.83 3.10
CA PHE A 138 1.98 -4.57 3.39
C PHE A 138 2.40 -5.31 4.67
N PRO A 139 3.20 -6.41 4.55
CA PRO A 139 3.43 -7.31 5.68
C PRO A 139 4.27 -6.72 6.81
N SER A 140 4.93 -5.58 6.59
CA SER A 140 5.71 -4.87 7.61
C SER A 140 4.89 -4.42 8.82
N LEU A 141 3.55 -4.45 8.72
CA LEU A 141 2.64 -4.15 9.83
C LEU A 141 2.14 -5.40 10.58
N ILE A 142 2.51 -6.61 10.13
CA ILE A 142 2.11 -7.87 10.75
C ILE A 142 3.04 -8.18 11.93
N ASN A 143 2.45 -8.62 13.04
CA ASN A 143 3.17 -9.13 14.20
C ASN A 143 3.54 -10.60 13.98
N PHE A 144 4.63 -10.85 13.26
CA PHE A 144 5.17 -12.20 13.11
C PHE A 144 5.82 -12.68 14.42
N GLU A 145 5.62 -13.94 14.79
CA GLU A 145 6.15 -14.53 16.02
C GLU A 145 7.66 -14.79 15.95
N ASN A 146 8.16 -15.14 14.75
CA ASN A 146 9.55 -15.51 14.54
C ASN A 146 9.97 -15.32 13.07
N ASN A 147 11.28 -15.43 12.83
CA ASN A 147 11.86 -15.25 11.50
C ASN A 147 11.44 -16.32 10.49
N GLU A 148 11.10 -17.53 10.93
CA GLU A 148 10.61 -18.58 10.01
C GLU A 148 9.23 -18.21 9.47
N GLN A 149 8.36 -17.63 10.29
CA GLN A 149 7.05 -17.14 9.83
C GLN A 149 7.20 -16.00 8.81
N ILE A 150 8.13 -15.07 9.06
CA ILE A 150 8.49 -14.00 8.11
C ILE A 150 8.97 -14.62 6.80
N LYS A 151 9.89 -15.58 6.87
CA LYS A 151 10.46 -16.26 5.70
C LYS A 151 9.39 -16.98 4.90
N THR A 152 8.56 -17.80 5.55
CA THR A 152 7.44 -18.49 4.91
C THR A 152 6.54 -17.49 4.19
N TRP A 153 6.02 -16.48 4.90
CA TRP A 153 5.15 -15.46 4.30
C TRP A 153 5.79 -14.75 3.09
N ARG A 154 7.08 -14.42 3.21
CA ARG A 154 7.86 -13.72 2.20
C ARG A 154 8.05 -14.56 0.94
N THR A 155 8.20 -15.88 1.08
CA THR A 155 8.50 -16.82 -0.01
C THR A 155 7.31 -17.64 -0.50
N SER A 156 6.14 -17.56 0.16
CA SER A 156 4.94 -18.31 -0.25
C SER A 156 4.50 -18.00 -1.68
N GLY A 157 3.96 -19.02 -2.34
CA GLY A 157 3.46 -18.93 -3.70
C GLY A 157 4.59 -18.64 -4.70
N ASP A 158 4.34 -17.70 -5.60
CA ASP A 158 5.21 -17.41 -6.73
C ASP A 158 5.99 -16.09 -6.54
N ALA A 159 6.46 -15.87 -5.30
CA ALA A 159 7.06 -14.62 -4.84
C ALA A 159 8.21 -14.16 -5.72
N CYS A 160 8.25 -12.86 -6.04
CA CYS A 160 9.24 -12.31 -6.98
C CYS A 160 9.43 -10.80 -6.85
N HIS A 161 10.54 -10.31 -7.39
CA HIS A 161 10.75 -8.89 -7.67
C HIS A 161 10.17 -8.51 -9.03
N ILE A 162 9.50 -7.37 -9.08
CA ILE A 162 9.00 -6.76 -10.32
C ILE A 162 9.55 -5.34 -10.44
N PHE A 163 9.66 -4.87 -11.68
CA PHE A 163 10.31 -3.59 -12.01
C PHE A 163 11.76 -3.50 -11.52
N TYR A 164 12.47 -4.64 -11.42
CA TYR A 164 13.80 -4.74 -10.82
C TYR A 164 14.88 -3.93 -11.55
N ALA A 165 14.65 -3.59 -12.82
CA ALA A 165 15.51 -2.67 -13.57
C ALA A 165 15.56 -1.26 -12.97
N GLN A 166 14.60 -0.88 -12.11
CA GLN A 166 14.52 0.43 -11.44
C GLN A 166 15.02 0.40 -9.99
N ARG A 167 15.60 -0.73 -9.54
CA ARG A 167 16.13 -0.88 -8.19
C ARG A 167 17.18 0.18 -7.87
N VAL A 168 17.26 0.54 -6.60
CA VAL A 168 18.30 1.45 -6.06
C VAL A 168 19.34 0.73 -5.23
N VAL A 169 19.10 -0.55 -4.95
CA VAL A 169 20.01 -1.46 -4.25
C VAL A 169 19.88 -2.83 -4.90
N ASP A 170 20.99 -3.54 -5.01
CA ASP A 170 20.99 -4.94 -5.42
C ASP A 170 20.48 -5.82 -4.27
N ILE A 171 19.58 -6.76 -4.57
CA ILE A 171 18.94 -7.67 -3.62
C ILE A 171 19.36 -9.09 -3.96
N HIS A 172 20.04 -9.75 -3.01
CA HIS A 172 20.51 -11.12 -3.12
C HIS A 172 19.71 -12.07 -2.20
N ASP A 173 18.53 -12.48 -2.64
CA ASP A 173 17.57 -13.28 -1.87
C ASP A 173 17.06 -14.55 -2.58
N GLY A 174 17.56 -14.85 -3.78
CA GLY A 174 17.19 -16.03 -4.54
C GLY A 174 15.77 -16.02 -5.13
N LEU A 175 15.01 -14.92 -4.97
CA LEU A 175 13.71 -14.78 -5.62
C LEU A 175 13.87 -14.35 -7.08
N ASP A 176 12.96 -14.84 -7.93
CA ASP A 176 12.85 -14.43 -9.34
C ASP A 176 12.81 -12.90 -9.46
N LYS A 177 13.59 -12.34 -10.40
CA LYS A 177 13.64 -10.90 -10.67
C LYS A 177 13.17 -10.62 -12.09
N TRP A 178 12.22 -9.70 -12.24
CA TRP A 178 11.64 -9.33 -13.52
C TRP A 178 11.89 -7.84 -13.79
N SER A 179 12.29 -7.51 -15.02
CA SER A 179 12.58 -6.12 -15.41
C SER A 179 11.35 -5.21 -15.36
N LYS A 180 10.14 -5.76 -15.59
CA LYS A 180 8.83 -5.13 -15.40
C LYS A 180 7.88 -6.10 -14.68
N HIS A 181 6.67 -6.33 -15.18
CA HIS A 181 5.73 -7.31 -14.62
C HIS A 181 6.20 -8.74 -14.85
N LYS A 182 5.89 -9.61 -13.89
CA LYS A 182 6.14 -11.04 -13.98
C LYS A 182 5.41 -11.65 -15.18
N GLY A 183 6.12 -12.47 -15.97
CA GLY A 183 5.55 -13.17 -17.13
C GLY A 183 5.36 -12.32 -18.38
N GLU A 184 5.55 -11.00 -18.28
CA GLU A 184 5.40 -10.04 -19.39
C GLU A 184 6.72 -9.34 -19.76
N SER A 185 7.83 -9.72 -19.12
CA SER A 185 9.11 -9.05 -19.28
C SER A 185 10.28 -10.02 -19.08
N ASP A 186 11.50 -9.56 -19.35
CA ASP A 186 12.67 -10.40 -19.19
C ASP A 186 12.97 -10.68 -17.71
N LYS A 187 13.33 -11.94 -17.41
CA LYS A 187 13.96 -12.31 -16.15
C LYS A 187 15.36 -11.73 -16.10
N MET A 188 15.72 -11.16 -14.96
CA MET A 188 17.04 -10.56 -14.71
C MET A 188 17.86 -11.49 -13.81
N ASP A 189 19.17 -11.55 -14.06
CA ASP A 189 20.09 -12.22 -13.17
C ASP A 189 20.33 -11.35 -11.92
N GLU A 190 20.33 -12.00 -10.77
CA GLU A 190 20.63 -11.40 -9.48
C GLU A 190 22.12 -11.03 -9.34
N SER A 191 23.00 -11.69 -10.09
CA SER A 191 24.44 -11.42 -10.10
C SER A 191 24.84 -10.17 -10.90
N GLU A 192 23.95 -9.69 -11.78
CA GLU A 192 24.22 -8.52 -12.60
C GLU A 192 24.13 -7.25 -11.76
N PRO A 193 25.23 -6.47 -11.63
CA PRO A 193 25.22 -5.25 -10.83
C PRO A 193 24.28 -4.21 -11.42
N THR A 194 23.78 -3.30 -10.59
CA THR A 194 22.94 -2.20 -11.08
C THR A 194 23.69 -1.41 -12.15
N PRO A 195 23.15 -1.25 -13.38
CA PRO A 195 23.73 -0.33 -14.34
C PRO A 195 23.46 1.09 -13.83
N HIS A 196 24.33 1.58 -12.94
CA HIS A 196 24.35 2.99 -12.56
C HIS A 196 24.79 3.78 -13.79
N GLY A 197 23.81 4.23 -14.57
CA GLY A 197 24.01 5.33 -15.50
C GLY A 197 24.53 6.51 -14.71
N ARG A 198 25.76 6.92 -15.00
CA ARG A 198 26.26 8.23 -14.58
C ARG A 198 25.49 9.26 -15.41
N GLU A 199 24.54 9.94 -14.78
CA GLU A 199 24.12 11.28 -15.22
C GLU A 199 24.89 12.32 -14.40
#